data_AF-A0A2V8QA64-F1
#
_entry.id   AF-A0A2V8QA64-F1
#
_cell.length_a   1.000
_cell.length_b   1.000
_cell.length_c   1.000
_cell.angle_alpha   90.00
_cell.angle_beta   90.00
_cell.angle_gamma   90.00
#
_symmetry.space_group_name_H-M   'P 1'
#
loop_
_entity.id
_entity.type
_entity.pdbx_description
1 polymer ?
#
loop_
_entity_poly.entity_id
_entity_poly.type
_entity_poly.pdbx_seq_one_letter_code
_entity_poly.pdbx_strand_id
1 'polypeptide(L)'
;MNSVKAYEEVIDFIAAGTTPENVIAFRPSDAAQERLEDLVAREKEGALSAEEKFELDHYLQLFCEYCLIAEQDAYFRFQVEHIISRKHGGSSEIDNLALACVFCNRYKGSDIASVVPGQDQLVRLYHPRNDRWRNHFRLDGVIIEPLSQIAEATTRILQMNHDDQILERQVLKRRGRYPSEAARLLITEH
;
A
#
# COMPACT_ATOMS: atom_id res chain seq x y z
N MET A 1 -27.17 6.65 15.39
CA MET A 1 -26.90 7.39 14.14
C MET A 1 -25.98 6.51 13.33
N ASN A 2 -26.40 6.06 12.14
CA ASN A 2 -25.52 5.32 11.24
C ASN A 2 -24.40 6.27 10.82
N SER A 3 -23.19 6.04 11.34
CA SER A 3 -21.97 6.61 10.78
C SER A 3 -21.85 6.03 9.38
N VAL A 4 -22.16 6.86 8.37
CA VAL A 4 -21.85 6.53 6.98
C VAL A 4 -20.34 6.54 6.90
N LYS A 5 -19.75 5.37 6.68
CA LYS A 5 -18.29 5.25 6.65
C LYS A 5 -17.83 5.72 5.28
N ALA A 6 -16.78 6.53 5.22
CA ALA A 6 -16.35 7.15 3.95
C ALA A 6 -16.02 6.14 2.82
N TYR A 7 -15.71 4.88 3.14
CA TYR A 7 -15.55 3.85 2.12
C TYR A 7 -16.87 3.43 1.47
N GLU A 8 -18.03 3.58 2.13
CA GLU A 8 -19.35 3.31 1.55
C GLU A 8 -19.61 4.25 0.37
N GLU A 9 -19.17 5.51 0.47
CA GLU A 9 -19.26 6.48 -0.62
C GLU A 9 -18.38 6.09 -1.82
N VAL A 10 -17.20 5.52 -1.55
CA VAL A 10 -16.32 4.99 -2.58
C VAL A 10 -16.92 3.75 -3.23
N ILE A 11 -17.56 2.87 -2.45
CA ILE A 11 -18.27 1.68 -2.95
C ILE A 11 -19.43 2.08 -3.85
N ASP A 12 -20.27 3.04 -3.42
CA ASP A 12 -21.41 3.53 -4.19
C ASP A 12 -20.95 4.23 -5.48
N PHE A 13 -19.87 5.01 -5.40
CA PHE A 13 -19.26 5.65 -6.56
C PHE A 13 -18.77 4.61 -7.59
N ILE A 14 -18.13 3.53 -7.14
CA ILE A 14 -17.69 2.44 -8.02
C ILE A 14 -18.89 1.66 -8.57
N ALA A 15 -19.89 1.37 -7.73
CA ALA A 15 -21.09 0.62 -8.12
C ALA A 15 -21.97 1.37 -9.14
N ALA A 16 -21.92 2.71 -9.14
CA ALA A 16 -22.60 3.56 -10.12
C ALA A 16 -21.92 3.58 -11.51
N GLY A 17 -20.71 3.04 -11.63
CA GLY A 17 -19.88 3.08 -12.83
C GLY A 17 -18.98 4.31 -12.89
N THR A 18 -17.70 4.10 -13.20
CA THR A 18 -16.66 5.14 -13.16
C THR A 18 -16.21 5.57 -14.57
N THR A 19 -16.16 6.88 -14.81
CA THR A 19 -15.41 7.47 -15.95
C THR A 19 -14.17 8.19 -15.44
N PRO A 20 -13.13 8.41 -16.28
CA PRO A 20 -11.97 9.21 -15.89
C PRO A 20 -12.35 10.59 -15.34
N GLU A 21 -13.36 11.23 -15.90
CA GLU A 21 -13.86 12.54 -15.46
C GLU A 21 -14.50 12.47 -14.07
N ASN A 22 -15.32 11.44 -13.82
CA ASN A 22 -15.95 11.23 -12.52
C ASN A 22 -14.91 10.89 -11.44
N VAL A 23 -13.83 10.19 -11.81
CA VAL A 23 -12.70 9.92 -10.90
C VAL A 23 -11.94 11.21 -10.56
N ILE A 24 -11.69 12.07 -11.55
CA ILE A 24 -11.03 13.36 -11.35
C ILE A 24 -11.90 14.29 -10.48
N ALA A 25 -13.21 14.28 -10.71
CA ALA A 25 -14.18 15.10 -10.00
C ALA A 25 -14.53 14.55 -8.60
N PHE A 26 -14.16 13.30 -8.29
CA PHE A 26 -14.51 12.69 -7.02
C PHE A 26 -13.90 13.48 -5.85
N ARG A 27 -14.79 13.81 -4.92
CA ARG A 27 -14.49 14.33 -3.60
C ARG A 27 -15.30 13.51 -2.62
N PRO A 28 -14.72 13.09 -1.49
CA PRO A 28 -15.52 12.58 -0.37
C PRO A 28 -16.61 13.60 -0.03
N SER A 29 -17.76 13.14 0.45
CA SER A 29 -18.86 14.02 0.83
C SER A 29 -18.41 15.05 1.88
N ASP A 30 -19.12 16.17 1.95
CA ASP A 30 -18.87 17.19 2.99
C ASP A 30 -18.94 16.56 4.40
N ALA A 31 -19.83 15.58 4.61
CA ALA A 31 -19.93 14.86 5.88
C ALA A 31 -18.68 13.99 6.18
N ALA A 32 -18.12 13.31 5.18
CA ALA A 32 -16.89 12.55 5.33
C ALA A 32 -15.67 13.46 5.56
N GLN A 33 -15.64 14.63 4.92
CA GLN A 33 -14.59 15.64 5.11
C GLN A 33 -14.67 16.25 6.52
N GLU A 34 -15.86 16.67 6.96
CA GLU A 34 -16.08 17.22 8.31
C GLU A 34 -15.75 16.19 9.40
N ARG A 35 -16.09 14.91 9.20
CA ARG A 35 -15.74 13.85 10.14
C ARG A 35 -14.23 13.63 10.23
N LEU A 36 -13.53 13.65 9.09
CA LEU A 36 -12.08 13.57 9.07
C LEU A 36 -11.43 14.78 9.75
N GLU A 37 -11.93 15.99 9.51
CA GLU A 37 -11.46 17.22 10.15
C GLU A 37 -11.64 17.19 11.68
N ASP A 38 -12.79 16.73 12.17
CA ASP A 38 -13.06 16.53 13.61
C ASP A 38 -12.09 15.52 14.24
N LEU A 39 -11.92 14.36 13.60
CA LEU A 39 -11.02 13.32 14.09
C LEU A 39 -9.56 13.80 14.14
N VAL A 40 -9.10 14.52 13.12
CA VAL A 40 -7.75 15.10 13.08
C VAL A 40 -7.57 16.21 14.12
N ALA A 41 -8.58 17.05 14.37
CA ALA A 41 -8.53 18.08 15.40
C ALA A 41 -8.40 17.47 16.80
N ARG A 42 -9.21 16.44 17.09
CA ARG A 42 -9.25 15.78 18.41
C ARG A 42 -8.07 14.83 18.66
N GLU A 43 -7.43 14.30 17.62
CA GLU A 43 -6.20 13.52 17.74
C GLU A 43 -5.06 14.37 18.33
N LYS A 44 -4.92 15.62 17.88
CA LYS A 44 -3.90 16.56 18.38
C LYS A 44 -4.04 16.86 19.87
N GLU A 45 -5.25 16.72 20.39
CA GLU A 45 -5.58 16.93 21.81
C GLU A 45 -5.49 15.63 22.62
N GLY A 46 -5.18 14.50 21.98
CA GLY A 46 -5.12 13.18 22.61
C GLY A 46 -6.50 12.64 23.04
N ALA A 47 -7.58 13.16 22.46
CA ALA A 47 -8.95 12.97 22.94
C ALA A 47 -9.77 11.93 22.14
N LEU A 48 -9.12 11.12 21.31
CA LEU A 48 -9.79 10.06 20.55
C LEU A 48 -9.97 8.79 21.38
N SER A 49 -11.17 8.21 21.29
CA SER A 49 -11.40 6.83 21.71
C SER A 49 -10.66 5.83 20.80
N ALA A 50 -10.53 4.58 21.23
CA ALA A 50 -9.89 3.54 20.41
C ALA A 50 -10.64 3.29 19.09
N GLU A 51 -11.97 3.38 19.10
CA GLU A 51 -12.83 3.22 17.93
C GLU A 51 -12.68 4.39 16.95
N GLU A 52 -12.62 5.62 17.45
CA GLU A 52 -12.38 6.82 16.63
C GLU A 52 -10.95 6.88 16.08
N LYS A 53 -9.98 6.36 16.85
CA LYS A 53 -8.61 6.20 16.38
C LYS A 53 -8.53 5.18 15.25
N PHE A 54 -9.23 4.07 15.36
CA PHE A 54 -9.36 3.08 14.30
C PHE A 54 -10.10 3.63 13.07
N GLU A 55 -11.12 4.45 13.27
CA GLU A 55 -11.83 5.19 12.21
C GLU A 55 -10.88 6.15 11.48
N LEU A 56 -10.11 6.95 12.22
CA LEU A 56 -9.09 7.86 11.67
C LEU A 56 -7.98 7.11 10.93
N ASP A 57 -7.49 6.00 11.48
CA ASP A 57 -6.50 5.14 10.83
C ASP A 57 -7.05 4.52 9.52
N HIS A 58 -8.36 4.30 9.44
CA HIS A 58 -9.05 3.87 8.20
C HIS A 58 -9.15 4.98 7.15
N TYR A 59 -9.24 6.25 7.55
CA TYR A 59 -9.14 7.38 6.61
C TYR A 59 -7.73 7.54 6.03
N LEU A 60 -6.70 7.01 6.71
CA LEU A 60 -5.29 7.18 6.39
C LEU A 60 -4.64 5.89 5.84
N GLN A 61 -5.39 5.11 5.07
CA GLN A 61 -4.91 3.87 4.44
C GLN A 61 -3.93 4.13 3.28
N LEU A 62 -2.73 4.58 3.61
CA LEU A 62 -1.62 4.74 2.67
C LEU A 62 -0.46 3.90 3.18
N PHE A 63 -0.24 2.74 2.56
CA PHE A 63 0.91 1.89 2.81
C PHE A 63 1.52 1.44 1.47
N CYS A 64 2.81 1.15 1.48
CA CYS A 64 3.52 0.68 0.30
C CYS A 64 2.99 -0.70 -0.08
N GLU A 65 2.46 -0.85 -1.29
CA GLU A 65 1.83 -2.09 -1.76
C GLU A 65 2.81 -3.26 -1.92
N TYR A 66 4.12 -2.99 -1.82
CA TYR A 66 5.17 -4.01 -1.79
C TYR A 66 5.58 -4.34 -0.35
N CYS A 67 6.15 -3.36 0.36
CA CYS A 67 6.82 -3.62 1.65
C CYS A 67 5.96 -3.34 2.88
N LEU A 68 4.70 -2.91 2.71
CA LEU A 68 3.70 -2.73 3.77
C LEU A 68 4.01 -1.61 4.78
N ILE A 69 5.03 -0.79 4.54
CA ILE A 69 5.30 0.38 5.39
C ILE A 69 4.20 1.41 5.19
N ALA A 70 3.70 2.01 6.27
CA ALA A 70 2.72 3.10 6.18
C ALA A 70 3.40 4.41 5.75
N GLU A 71 2.72 5.25 4.97
CA GLU A 71 3.29 6.51 4.47
C GLU A 71 3.64 7.45 5.62
N GLN A 72 2.80 7.51 6.66
CA GLN A 72 3.04 8.29 7.87
C GLN A 72 4.30 7.87 8.64
N ASP A 73 4.79 6.65 8.41
CA ASP A 73 5.98 6.10 9.05
C ASP A 73 7.20 6.13 8.11
N ALA A 74 7.02 6.57 6.86
CA ALA A 74 8.09 6.70 5.90
C ALA A 74 8.71 8.10 5.95
N TYR A 75 10.03 8.15 5.84
CA TYR A 75 10.77 9.41 5.85
C TYR A 75 10.44 10.32 4.65
N PHE A 76 10.10 9.72 3.51
CA PHE A 76 9.72 10.44 2.29
C PHE A 76 8.29 10.10 1.89
N ARG A 77 7.60 11.09 1.30
CA ARG A 77 6.28 10.89 0.69
C ARG A 77 6.32 9.77 -0.34
N PHE A 78 5.21 9.05 -0.42
CA PHE A 78 5.06 7.97 -1.37
C PHE A 78 4.93 8.49 -2.79
N GLN A 79 5.17 7.58 -3.72
CA GLN A 79 5.11 7.84 -5.14
C GLN A 79 4.09 6.88 -5.75
N VAL A 80 3.22 7.44 -6.57
CA VAL A 80 2.39 6.65 -7.48
C VAL A 80 3.31 6.21 -8.61
N GLU A 81 3.63 4.92 -8.62
CA GLU A 81 4.52 4.33 -9.61
C GLU A 81 3.76 3.51 -10.65
N HIS A 82 4.41 3.31 -11.79
CA HIS A 82 3.92 2.43 -12.85
C HIS A 82 4.44 1.00 -12.62
N ILE A 83 3.54 0.05 -12.36
CA ILE A 83 3.88 -1.36 -12.15
C ILE A 83 4.66 -1.89 -13.36
N ILE A 84 4.09 -1.72 -14.57
CA ILE A 84 4.83 -1.79 -15.83
C ILE A 84 5.27 -0.36 -16.18
N SER A 85 6.57 -0.10 -16.18
CA SER A 85 7.05 1.27 -16.42
C SER A 85 6.67 1.79 -17.81
N ARG A 86 6.46 3.11 -17.96
CA ARG A 86 6.15 3.74 -19.26
C ARG A 86 7.22 3.45 -20.32
N LYS A 87 8.48 3.29 -19.92
CA LYS A 87 9.59 2.88 -20.81
C LYS A 87 9.32 1.54 -21.50
N HIS A 88 8.55 0.65 -20.86
CA HIS A 88 8.13 -0.65 -21.39
C HIS A 88 6.69 -0.63 -21.92
N GLY A 89 6.10 0.56 -22.12
CA GLY A 89 4.75 0.70 -22.70
C GLY A 89 3.60 0.61 -21.71
N GLY A 90 3.86 0.67 -20.40
CA GLY A 90 2.78 0.67 -19.40
C GLY A 90 1.89 1.92 -19.45
N SER A 91 0.59 1.72 -19.20
CA SER A 91 -0.42 2.78 -19.14
C SER A 91 -0.27 3.63 -17.87
N SER A 92 -0.89 4.82 -17.83
CA SER A 92 -1.06 5.59 -16.57
C SER A 92 -2.47 5.40 -15.98
N GLU A 93 -3.11 4.30 -16.35
CA GLU A 93 -4.42 3.89 -15.83
C GLU A 93 -4.26 3.17 -14.49
N ILE A 94 -5.31 3.19 -13.67
CA ILE A 94 -5.28 2.69 -12.29
C ILE A 94 -4.86 1.20 -12.17
N ASP A 95 -5.12 0.41 -13.20
CA ASP A 95 -4.75 -1.00 -13.29
C ASP A 95 -3.23 -1.23 -13.42
N ASN A 96 -2.47 -0.19 -13.75
CA ASN A 96 -1.01 -0.22 -13.86
C ASN A 96 -0.31 0.70 -12.83
N LEU A 97 -1.04 1.22 -11.84
CA LEU A 97 -0.49 2.09 -10.81
C LEU A 97 -0.42 1.40 -9.45
N ALA A 98 0.69 1.62 -8.74
CA ALA A 98 0.89 1.18 -7.37
C ALA A 98 1.38 2.32 -6.48
N LEU A 99 0.93 2.35 -5.23
CA LEU A 99 1.45 3.22 -4.20
C LEU A 99 2.71 2.59 -3.59
N ALA A 100 3.84 3.28 -3.76
CA ALA A 100 5.14 2.76 -3.37
C ALA A 100 5.90 3.75 -2.48
N CYS A 101 6.63 3.22 -1.50
CA CYS A 101 7.64 4.01 -0.81
C CYS A 101 8.79 4.35 -1.76
N VAL A 102 9.53 5.42 -1.44
CA VAL A 102 10.65 5.89 -2.28
C VAL A 102 11.70 4.80 -2.51
N PHE A 103 11.94 3.92 -1.55
CA PHE A 103 12.92 2.84 -1.70
C PHE A 103 12.45 1.77 -2.69
N CYS A 104 11.26 1.20 -2.49
CA CYS A 104 10.70 0.20 -3.41
C CYS A 104 10.61 0.74 -4.83
N ASN A 105 10.08 1.96 -5.00
CA ASN A 105 9.98 2.59 -6.31
C ASN A 105 11.37 2.82 -6.96
N ARG A 106 12.34 3.34 -6.19
CA ARG A 106 13.69 3.63 -6.70
C ARG A 106 14.43 2.36 -7.11
N TYR A 107 14.37 1.31 -6.29
CA TYR A 107 15.07 0.06 -6.57
C TYR A 107 14.42 -0.70 -7.73
N LYS A 108 13.09 -0.68 -7.86
CA LYS A 108 12.41 -1.19 -9.06
C LYS A 108 12.81 -0.42 -10.30
N GLY A 109 12.82 0.91 -10.24
CA GLY A 109 13.15 1.76 -11.38
C GLY A 109 12.27 1.44 -12.59
N SER A 110 12.90 1.12 -13.72
CA SER A 110 12.14 0.69 -14.91
C SER A 110 11.85 -0.80 -14.97
N ASP A 111 12.38 -1.61 -14.05
CA ASP A 111 12.34 -3.07 -14.16
C ASP A 111 10.92 -3.61 -13.99
N ILE A 112 10.59 -4.61 -14.81
CA ILE A 112 9.30 -5.32 -14.79
C ILE A 112 9.47 -6.84 -14.64
N ALA A 113 10.71 -7.31 -14.73
CA ALA A 113 11.08 -8.71 -14.60
C ALA A 113 12.56 -8.83 -14.22
N SER A 114 12.96 -9.97 -13.69
CA SER A 114 14.36 -10.30 -13.48
C SER A 114 14.61 -11.81 -13.53
N VAL A 115 15.87 -12.20 -13.61
CA VAL A 115 16.29 -13.59 -13.53
C VAL A 115 16.46 -13.95 -12.05
N VAL A 116 15.93 -15.10 -11.64
CA VAL A 116 16.12 -15.66 -10.30
C VAL A 116 17.41 -16.50 -10.29
N PRO A 117 18.37 -16.26 -9.39
CA PRO A 117 19.60 -17.06 -9.35
C PRO A 117 19.33 -18.57 -9.29
N GLY A 118 20.05 -19.34 -10.11
CA GLY A 118 19.86 -20.78 -10.22
C GLY A 118 18.68 -21.22 -11.10
N GLN A 119 17.93 -20.28 -11.67
CA GLN A 119 16.85 -20.52 -12.61
C GLN A 119 17.10 -19.67 -13.85
N ASP A 120 17.42 -20.28 -14.98
CA ASP A 120 17.74 -19.57 -16.24
C ASP A 120 16.47 -19.05 -16.95
N GLN A 121 15.49 -18.57 -16.17
CA GLN A 121 14.21 -18.10 -16.63
C GLN A 121 13.98 -16.67 -16.18
N LEU A 122 13.50 -15.84 -17.11
CA LEU A 122 13.02 -14.50 -16.80
C LEU A 122 11.68 -14.60 -16.07
N VAL A 123 11.61 -14.02 -14.87
CA VAL A 123 10.42 -14.00 -14.02
C VAL A 123 9.94 -12.57 -13.85
N ARG A 124 8.65 -12.31 -14.11
CA ARG A 124 8.06 -10.99 -13.89
C ARG A 124 8.08 -10.59 -12.42
N LEU A 125 8.09 -9.29 -12.16
CA LEU A 125 7.88 -8.77 -10.80
C LEU A 125 6.40 -8.87 -10.39
N TYR A 126 6.17 -8.74 -9.09
CA TYR A 126 4.85 -8.74 -8.47
C TYR A 126 4.02 -7.55 -8.96
N HIS A 127 2.75 -7.84 -9.24
CA HIS A 127 1.80 -6.89 -9.80
C HIS A 127 0.61 -6.73 -8.85
N PRO A 128 0.58 -5.71 -7.97
CA PRO A 128 -0.43 -5.60 -6.90
C PRO A 128 -1.90 -5.58 -7.38
N ARG A 129 -2.16 -5.31 -8.67
CA ARG A 129 -3.51 -5.38 -9.25
C ARG A 129 -3.91 -6.78 -9.77
N ASN A 130 -2.93 -7.64 -10.05
CA ASN A 130 -3.15 -8.96 -10.66
C ASN A 130 -2.76 -10.10 -9.72
N ASP A 131 -1.93 -9.82 -8.73
CA ASP A 131 -1.39 -10.78 -7.77
C ASP A 131 -1.93 -10.50 -6.38
N ARG A 132 -2.18 -11.56 -5.61
CA ARG A 132 -2.49 -11.44 -4.19
C ARG A 132 -1.21 -11.51 -3.38
N TRP A 133 -0.93 -10.50 -2.55
CA TRP A 133 0.32 -10.41 -1.78
C TRP A 133 0.61 -11.71 -1.02
N ARG A 134 -0.38 -12.24 -0.29
CA ARG A 134 -0.28 -13.50 0.48
C ARG A 134 -0.01 -14.77 -0.31
N ASN A 135 -0.26 -14.77 -1.62
CA ASN A 135 0.07 -15.93 -2.47
C ASN A 135 1.57 -15.93 -2.83
N HIS A 136 2.21 -14.77 -2.71
CA HIS A 136 3.59 -14.55 -3.14
C HIS A 136 4.52 -14.34 -1.94
N PHE A 137 4.06 -13.73 -0.86
CA PHE A 137 4.88 -13.34 0.27
C PHE A 137 4.27 -13.78 1.60
N ARG A 138 5.13 -13.97 2.60
CA ARG A 138 4.77 -14.12 4.02
C ARG A 138 5.57 -13.11 4.83
N LEU A 139 4.94 -12.55 5.86
CA LEU A 139 5.65 -11.71 6.82
C LEU A 139 6.10 -12.57 8.00
N ASP A 140 7.40 -12.88 8.09
CA ASP A 140 8.01 -13.50 9.27
C ASP A 140 8.70 -12.43 10.12
N GLY A 141 8.08 -12.09 11.25
CA GLY A 141 8.60 -11.05 12.11
C GLY A 141 8.47 -9.67 11.46
N VAL A 142 9.55 -9.20 10.85
CA VAL A 142 9.62 -8.00 9.99
C VAL A 142 10.20 -8.32 8.62
N ILE A 143 10.59 -9.57 8.38
CA ILE A 143 11.17 -10.05 7.14
C ILE A 143 10.03 -10.42 6.20
N ILE A 144 10.12 -9.95 4.96
CA ILE A 144 9.18 -10.36 3.91
C ILE A 144 9.78 -11.56 3.20
N GLU A 145 9.30 -12.75 3.55
CA GLU A 145 9.74 -14.00 2.95
C GLU A 145 9.05 -14.23 1.60
N PRO A 146 9.81 -14.46 0.51
CA PRO A 146 9.24 -14.84 -0.78
C PRO A 146 8.81 -16.32 -0.76
N LEU A 147 7.58 -16.58 -1.21
CA LEU A 147 6.97 -17.93 -1.32
C LEU A 147 6.87 -18.42 -2.77
N SER A 148 7.28 -17.60 -3.74
CA SER A 148 7.17 -17.87 -5.17
C SER A 148 8.33 -17.26 -5.94
N GLN A 149 8.55 -17.69 -7.19
CA GLN A 149 9.59 -17.09 -8.04
C GLN A 149 9.32 -15.60 -8.33
N ILE A 150 8.06 -15.20 -8.49
CA ILE A 150 7.67 -13.79 -8.66
C ILE A 150 8.08 -12.99 -7.43
N ALA A 151 7.81 -13.52 -6.24
CA ALA A 151 8.21 -12.90 -4.99
C ALA A 151 9.71 -12.83 -4.83
N GLU A 152 10.44 -13.91 -5.15
CA GLU A 152 11.89 -13.96 -5.09
C GLU A 152 12.52 -12.87 -5.97
N ALA A 153 12.07 -12.77 -7.23
CA ALA A 153 12.50 -11.70 -8.13
C ALA A 153 12.16 -10.32 -7.58
N THR A 154 10.96 -10.14 -7.03
CA THR A 154 10.47 -8.85 -6.48
C THR A 154 11.26 -8.43 -5.24
N THR A 155 11.35 -9.28 -4.22
CA THR A 155 12.04 -9.00 -2.95
C THR A 155 13.51 -8.64 -3.21
N ARG A 156 14.16 -9.32 -4.16
CA ARG A 156 15.54 -9.04 -4.54
C ARG A 156 15.67 -7.71 -5.29
N ILE A 157 14.86 -7.47 -6.32
CA ILE A 157 14.98 -6.26 -7.15
C ILE A 157 14.55 -5.01 -6.39
N LEU A 158 13.45 -5.05 -5.64
CA LEU A 158 12.98 -3.93 -4.81
C LEU A 158 13.78 -3.78 -3.51
N GLN A 159 14.69 -4.71 -3.23
CA GLN A 159 15.47 -4.80 -1.98
C GLN A 159 14.59 -4.68 -0.73
N MET A 160 13.44 -5.36 -0.72
CA MET A 160 12.43 -5.20 0.34
C MET A 160 12.94 -5.60 1.73
N ASN A 161 14.03 -6.36 1.80
CA ASN A 161 14.71 -6.77 3.02
C ASN A 161 16.13 -6.22 3.14
N HIS A 162 16.42 -5.04 2.56
CA HIS A 162 17.66 -4.34 2.85
C HIS A 162 17.81 -4.10 4.36
N ASP A 163 19.03 -4.16 4.90
CA ASP A 163 19.30 -4.08 6.34
C ASP A 163 18.66 -2.84 6.98
N ASP A 164 18.78 -1.67 6.33
CA ASP A 164 18.16 -0.43 6.80
C ASP A 164 16.63 -0.53 6.88
N GLN A 165 15.97 -1.15 5.89
CA GLN A 165 14.52 -1.36 5.88
C GLN A 165 14.09 -2.38 6.94
N ILE A 166 14.92 -3.40 7.22
CA ILE A 166 14.68 -4.33 8.32
C ILE A 166 14.75 -3.58 9.66
N LEU A 167 15.81 -2.81 9.88
CA LEU A 167 16.01 -2.04 11.12
C LEU A 167 14.85 -1.05 11.36
N GLU A 168 14.43 -0.33 10.33
CA GLU A 168 13.27 0.57 10.40
C GLU A 168 11.99 -0.18 10.81
N ARG A 169 11.69 -1.30 10.12
CA ARG A 169 10.51 -2.12 10.44
C ARG A 169 10.58 -2.72 11.84
N GLN A 170 11.77 -3.07 12.36
CA GLN A 170 11.93 -3.52 13.74
C GLN A 170 11.54 -2.43 14.75
N VAL A 171 11.96 -1.18 14.51
CA VAL A 171 11.59 -0.04 15.35
C VAL A 171 10.07 0.18 15.31
N LEU A 172 9.49 0.18 14.11
CA LEU A 172 8.05 0.37 13.92
C LEU A 172 7.22 -0.76 14.54
N LYS A 173 7.66 -2.01 14.39
CA LYS A 173 6.99 -3.18 15.00
C LYS A 173 6.97 -3.09 16.52
N ARG A 174 8.06 -2.67 17.17
CA ARG A 174 8.09 -2.47 18.63
C ARG A 174 7.09 -1.41 19.10
N ARG A 175 6.71 -0.48 18.23
CA ARG A 175 5.71 0.56 18.48
C ARG A 175 4.30 0.16 18.02
N GLY A 176 4.11 -1.06 17.53
CA GLY A 176 2.83 -1.53 17.00
C GLY A 176 2.45 -0.95 15.64
N ARG A 177 3.36 -0.26 14.95
CA ARG A 177 3.08 0.47 13.69
C ARG A 177 3.43 -0.29 12.42
N TYR A 178 4.04 -1.48 12.52
CA TYR A 178 4.35 -2.30 11.37
C TYR A 178 4.02 -3.80 11.57
N PRO A 179 3.35 -4.44 10.59
CA PRO A 179 2.58 -3.77 9.53
C PRO A 179 1.43 -2.97 10.16
N SER A 180 0.98 -1.91 9.49
CA SER A 180 -0.22 -1.18 9.89
C SER A 180 -1.44 -2.10 9.87
N GLU A 181 -2.51 -1.72 10.57
CA GLU A 181 -3.72 -2.53 10.61
C GLU A 181 -4.34 -2.74 9.23
N ALA A 182 -4.37 -1.70 8.40
CA ALA A 182 -4.79 -1.79 7.00
C ALA A 182 -3.93 -2.78 6.19
N ALA A 183 -2.61 -2.72 6.35
CA ALA A 183 -1.72 -3.68 5.69
C ALA A 183 -1.91 -5.12 6.20
N ARG A 184 -2.33 -5.30 7.47
CA ARG A 184 -2.68 -6.64 8.01
C ARG A 184 -3.92 -7.21 7.35
N LEU A 185 -4.96 -6.40 7.14
CA LEU A 185 -6.18 -6.84 6.45
C LEU A 185 -5.84 -7.35 5.04
N LEU A 186 -5.02 -6.60 4.29
CA LEU A 186 -4.58 -7.00 2.95
C LEU A 186 -3.91 -8.38 2.91
N ILE A 187 -3.07 -8.70 3.92
CA ILE A 187 -2.34 -9.97 3.94
C ILE A 187 -3.12 -11.12 4.61
N THR A 188 -4.27 -10.85 5.24
CA THR A 188 -5.06 -11.86 5.97
C THR A 188 -6.42 -12.20 5.35
N GLU A 189 -7.03 -11.33 4.53
CA GLU A 189 -8.39 -11.57 4.00
C GLU A 189 -8.48 -12.49 2.75
N HIS A 190 -9.63 -13.16 2.64
CA HIS A 190 -9.96 -14.37 1.85
C HIS A 190 -10.12 -14.17 0.33
#